data_AF-A0A7H2QFN2-F1
#
_entry.id   AF-A0A7H2QFN2-F1
#
_cell.length_a   1.000
_cell.length_b   1.000
_cell.length_c   1.000
_cell.angle_alpha   90.00
_cell.angle_beta   90.00
_cell.angle_gamma   90.00
#
_symmetry.space_group_name_H-M   'P 1'
#
loop_
_entity.id
_entity.type
_entity.pdbx_description
1 polymer ?
#
loop_
_entity_poly.entity_id
_entity_poly.type
_entity_poly.pdbx_seq_one_letter_code
_entity_poly.pdbx_strand_id
1 'polypeptide(L)'
;MQNIKMKDDTCHFFTEQDITNKQVIKVCFDISDFEEIQEVYDFFGEKIYGNNREYLNDIHANTKQFGSNLSAFHDYLRGYLIGISSEKRNEVLSVTVTNNSNKNIDDDWLDFFSIILQTYFDSHKNIKYGIYMDLVFSRSIVINMMDYFIFLISDYKNRPKDELDDSGNYV
;
A
#
# COMPACT_ATOMS: atom_id res chain seq x y z
N MET A 1 7.82 11.45 -37.47
CA MET A 1 7.18 10.89 -36.26
C MET A 1 8.09 9.79 -35.73
N GLN A 2 8.78 10.03 -34.62
CA GLN A 2 9.61 9.01 -33.98
C GLN A 2 8.71 8.09 -33.17
N ASN A 3 8.89 6.77 -33.37
CA ASN A 3 8.27 5.73 -32.56
C ASN A 3 8.71 5.88 -31.10
N ILE A 4 7.80 6.33 -30.24
CA ILE A 4 7.96 6.19 -28.79
C ILE A 4 7.74 4.71 -28.50
N LYS A 5 8.83 3.94 -28.39
CA LYS A 5 8.78 2.65 -27.70
C LYS A 5 8.46 2.94 -26.24
N MET A 6 7.24 2.64 -25.80
CA MET A 6 6.95 2.50 -24.37
C MET A 6 7.85 1.38 -23.84
N LYS A 7 8.86 1.78 -23.08
CA LYS A 7 9.75 0.90 -22.32
C LYS A 7 9.06 0.74 -20.96
N ASP A 8 8.71 -0.49 -20.62
CA ASP A 8 8.29 -1.00 -19.30
C ASP A 8 7.56 0.04 -18.41
N ASP A 9 6.23 0.10 -18.57
CA ASP A 9 5.30 1.07 -17.95
C ASP A 9 5.08 0.87 -16.44
N THR A 10 6.14 0.89 -15.63
CA THR A 10 6.04 0.92 -14.17
C THR A 10 6.45 2.29 -13.62
N CYS A 11 5.60 2.88 -12.79
CA CYS A 11 5.94 4.07 -12.02
C CYS A 11 6.57 3.62 -10.71
N HIS A 12 7.78 4.13 -10.43
CA HIS A 12 8.55 3.69 -9.29
C HIS A 12 8.60 4.78 -8.21
N PHE A 13 8.27 4.41 -6.98
CA PHE A 13 8.51 5.21 -5.79
C PHE A 13 9.75 4.62 -5.10
N PHE A 14 10.94 5.09 -5.50
CA PHE A 14 12.20 4.65 -4.90
C PHE A 14 12.68 5.63 -3.85
N THR A 15 13.21 5.10 -2.74
CA THR A 15 14.28 5.77 -1.99
C THR A 15 15.61 5.16 -2.42
N GLU A 16 16.59 5.96 -2.81
CA GLU A 16 17.96 5.46 -3.04
C GLU A 16 18.50 4.92 -1.71
N GLN A 17 18.63 3.60 -1.59
CA GLN A 17 19.27 2.96 -0.46
C GLN A 17 20.32 1.97 -0.92
N ASP A 18 21.41 1.93 -0.15
CA ASP A 18 22.38 0.84 -0.21
C ASP A 18 21.71 -0.43 0.35
N ILE A 19 21.24 -1.29 -0.56
CA ILE A 19 20.60 -2.59 -0.23
C ILE A 19 21.66 -3.67 0.05
N THR A 20 22.94 -3.30 0.10
CA THR A 20 24.03 -4.24 0.34
C THR A 20 23.81 -4.96 1.67
N ASN A 21 23.63 -6.29 1.57
CA ASN A 21 23.36 -7.25 2.65
C ASN A 21 21.93 -7.36 3.20
N LYS A 22 20.91 -6.59 2.76
CA LYS A 22 19.53 -6.77 3.27
C LYS A 22 18.79 -7.95 2.59
N GLN A 23 18.00 -8.70 3.36
CA GLN A 23 17.05 -9.70 2.85
C GLN A 23 15.82 -8.98 2.28
N VAL A 24 15.50 -9.24 1.00
CA VAL A 24 14.34 -8.63 0.34
C VAL A 24 13.15 -9.58 0.42
N ILE A 25 12.08 -9.14 1.08
CA ILE A 25 10.79 -9.84 1.12
C ILE A 25 9.94 -9.30 -0.02
N LYS A 26 9.69 -10.13 -1.03
CA LYS A 26 8.99 -9.71 -2.26
C LYS A 26 7.50 -10.01 -2.19
N VAL A 27 6.70 -8.99 -2.38
CA VAL A 27 5.25 -9.07 -2.58
C VAL A 27 4.96 -8.51 -3.98
N CYS A 28 4.99 -9.40 -4.98
CA CYS A 28 4.77 -9.04 -6.38
C CYS A 28 3.54 -9.75 -6.90
N PHE A 29 2.56 -9.01 -7.42
CA PHE A 29 1.32 -9.60 -7.92
C PHE A 29 0.60 -8.71 -8.94
N ASP A 30 -0.20 -9.32 -9.81
CA ASP A 30 -1.15 -8.61 -10.66
C ASP A 30 -2.53 -8.63 -10.01
N ILE A 31 -3.23 -7.50 -10.01
CA ILE A 31 -4.58 -7.45 -9.41
C ILE A 31 -5.60 -8.32 -10.14
N SER A 32 -5.31 -8.67 -11.40
CA SER A 32 -6.14 -9.56 -12.21
C SER A 32 -6.09 -11.01 -11.75
N ASP A 33 -5.10 -11.37 -10.93
CA ASP A 33 -4.93 -12.73 -10.40
C ASP A 33 -5.86 -13.01 -9.21
N PHE A 34 -6.52 -11.97 -8.68
CA PHE A 34 -7.38 -12.06 -7.51
C PHE A 34 -8.80 -11.69 -7.89
N GLU A 35 -9.80 -12.30 -7.27
CA GLU A 35 -11.19 -11.87 -7.41
C GLU A 35 -11.51 -10.84 -6.32
N GLU A 36 -11.21 -11.19 -5.08
CA GLU A 36 -11.48 -10.41 -3.87
C GLU A 36 -10.20 -9.84 -3.25
N ILE A 37 -10.31 -8.67 -2.60
CA ILE A 37 -9.19 -8.03 -1.91
C ILE A 37 -8.69 -8.84 -0.71
N GLN A 38 -9.55 -9.63 -0.07
CA GLN A 38 -9.12 -10.49 1.03
C GLN A 38 -8.03 -11.48 0.60
N GLU A 39 -8.07 -11.97 -0.65
CA GLU A 39 -7.04 -12.86 -1.18
C GLU A 39 -5.67 -12.16 -1.27
N VAL A 40 -5.67 -10.85 -1.51
CA VAL A 40 -4.44 -10.03 -1.51
C VAL A 40 -3.91 -9.88 -0.10
N TYR A 41 -4.77 -9.66 0.90
CA TYR A 41 -4.34 -9.63 2.30
C TYR A 41 -3.67 -10.95 2.66
N ASP A 42 -4.32 -12.07 2.38
CA ASP A 42 -3.79 -13.40 2.66
C ASP A 42 -2.44 -13.62 1.95
N PHE A 43 -2.31 -13.18 0.69
CA PHE A 43 -1.05 -13.21 -0.06
C PHE A 43 0.08 -12.40 0.61
N PHE A 44 -0.20 -11.20 1.15
CA PHE A 44 0.78 -10.45 1.94
C PHE A 44 1.24 -11.25 3.16
N GLY A 45 0.30 -11.87 3.87
CA GLY A 45 0.58 -12.72 5.02
C GLY A 45 1.49 -13.89 4.68
N GLU A 46 1.20 -14.61 3.60
CA GLU A 46 2.05 -15.72 3.14
C GLU A 46 3.47 -15.26 2.79
N LYS A 47 3.63 -14.11 2.14
CA LYS A 47 4.97 -13.60 1.78
C LYS A 47 5.76 -13.09 2.98
N ILE A 48 5.09 -12.43 3.92
CA ILE A 48 5.74 -11.84 5.09
C ILE A 48 6.04 -12.92 6.15
N TYR A 49 5.07 -13.78 6.46
CA TYR A 49 5.15 -14.73 7.58
C TYR A 49 5.32 -16.20 7.17
N GLY A 50 5.17 -16.54 5.89
CA GLY A 50 5.43 -17.89 5.42
C GLY A 50 6.88 -18.33 5.65
N ASN A 51 7.10 -19.65 5.58
CA ASN A 51 8.40 -20.31 5.78
C ASN A 51 8.96 -20.19 7.20
N ASN A 52 8.16 -20.56 8.21
CA ASN A 52 8.56 -20.60 9.62
C ASN A 52 8.85 -19.21 10.24
N ARG A 53 8.27 -18.12 9.70
CA ARG A 53 8.47 -16.75 10.20
C ARG A 53 7.31 -16.26 11.07
N GLU A 54 6.44 -17.17 11.49
CA GLU A 54 5.26 -16.90 12.32
C GLU A 54 5.64 -16.37 13.72
N TYR A 55 6.86 -16.70 14.18
CA TYR A 55 7.41 -16.24 15.47
C TYR A 55 7.72 -14.74 15.51
N LEU A 56 7.71 -14.04 14.38
CA LEU A 56 7.99 -12.60 14.31
C LEU A 56 6.84 -11.73 14.85
N ASN A 57 5.83 -12.34 15.48
CA ASN A 57 4.71 -11.67 16.12
C ASN A 57 4.60 -12.10 17.59
N ASP A 58 4.89 -11.19 18.53
CA ASP A 58 4.41 -11.25 19.92
C ASP A 58 2.89 -10.91 20.02
N ILE A 59 2.28 -10.49 18.91
CA ILE A 59 0.86 -10.22 18.77
C ILE A 59 0.21 -11.51 18.25
N HIS A 60 -0.68 -12.15 19.02
CA HIS A 60 -1.40 -13.37 18.65
C HIS A 60 -2.18 -13.26 17.32
N ALA A 61 -1.47 -13.36 16.19
CA ALA A 61 -2.05 -13.45 14.86
C ALA A 61 -2.31 -14.93 14.59
N ASN A 62 -3.57 -15.28 14.38
CA ASN A 62 -3.91 -16.53 13.72
C ASN A 62 -3.36 -16.41 12.29
N THR A 63 -2.23 -17.05 12.01
CA THR A 63 -1.31 -16.82 10.87
C THR A 63 -1.89 -17.09 9.47
N LYS A 64 -3.21 -17.25 9.34
CA LYS A 64 -3.90 -17.53 8.08
C LYS A 64 -4.51 -16.31 7.40
N GLN A 65 -4.64 -15.17 8.08
CA GLN A 65 -5.23 -13.95 7.52
C GLN A 65 -4.41 -12.74 7.94
N PHE A 66 -3.79 -12.05 6.98
CA PHE A 66 -3.07 -10.79 7.23
C PHE A 66 -4.08 -9.65 7.36
N GLY A 67 -4.86 -9.70 8.43
CA GLY A 67 -6.05 -8.86 8.59
C GLY A 67 -7.26 -9.41 7.85
N SER A 68 -8.43 -9.31 8.49
CA SER A 68 -9.72 -9.71 7.93
C SER A 68 -10.46 -8.56 7.24
N ASN A 69 -9.82 -7.39 7.15
CA ASN A 69 -10.30 -6.17 6.51
C ASN A 69 -9.15 -5.19 6.35
N LEU A 70 -9.41 -4.06 5.66
CA LEU A 70 -8.42 -3.03 5.35
C LEU A 70 -7.73 -2.44 6.60
N SER A 71 -8.49 -2.19 7.67
CA SER A 71 -7.92 -1.64 8.92
C SER A 71 -6.94 -2.61 9.56
N ALA A 72 -7.33 -3.88 9.65
CA ALA A 72 -6.46 -4.91 10.21
C ALA A 72 -5.22 -5.11 9.32
N PHE A 73 -5.39 -5.14 8.00
CA PHE A 73 -4.26 -5.20 7.04
C PHE A 73 -3.26 -4.07 7.28
N HIS A 74 -3.76 -2.84 7.44
CA HIS A 74 -2.93 -1.66 7.70
C HIS A 74 -2.13 -1.79 9.01
N ASP A 75 -2.79 -2.25 10.08
CA ASP A 75 -2.13 -2.45 11.38
C ASP A 75 -1.04 -3.52 11.31
N TYR A 76 -1.29 -4.64 10.61
CA TYR A 76 -0.29 -5.70 10.42
C TYR A 76 0.89 -5.24 9.56
N LEU A 77 0.63 -4.53 8.46
CA LEU A 77 1.69 -3.98 7.60
C LEU A 77 2.59 -3.03 8.38
N ARG A 78 2.00 -2.10 9.15
CA ARG A 78 2.77 -1.17 9.98
C ARG A 78 3.51 -1.89 11.10
N GLY A 79 2.87 -2.84 11.77
CA GLY A 79 3.49 -3.67 12.81
C GLY A 79 4.73 -4.39 12.29
N TYR A 80 4.64 -4.98 11.09
CA TYR A 80 5.77 -5.62 10.43
C TYR A 80 6.92 -4.63 10.15
N LEU A 81 6.63 -3.45 9.58
CA LEU A 81 7.67 -2.44 9.29
C LEU A 81 8.31 -1.87 10.57
N ILE A 82 7.51 -1.69 11.65
CA ILE A 82 8.03 -1.34 12.97
C ILE A 82 8.99 -2.42 13.45
N GLY A 83 8.60 -3.70 13.35
CA GLY A 83 9.44 -4.83 13.76
C GLY A 83 10.78 -4.86 13.05
N ILE A 84 10.83 -4.57 11.73
CA ILE A 84 12.10 -4.45 11.00
C ILE A 84 13.02 -3.41 11.66
N SER A 85 12.46 -2.26 12.03
CA SER A 85 13.21 -1.18 12.68
C SER A 85 13.61 -1.52 14.11
N SER A 86 12.67 -1.95 14.96
CA SER A 86 12.88 -2.14 16.40
C SER A 86 13.75 -3.34 16.73
N GLU A 87 13.59 -4.44 15.99
CA GLU A 87 14.37 -5.66 16.15
C GLU A 87 15.65 -5.66 15.30
N LYS A 88 15.88 -4.57 14.53
CA LYS A 88 16.99 -4.43 13.59
C LYS A 88 17.07 -5.60 12.60
N ARG A 89 15.91 -6.05 12.12
CA ARG A 89 15.87 -7.09 11.09
C ARG A 89 16.51 -6.53 9.84
N ASN A 90 17.43 -7.28 9.26
CA ASN A 90 18.16 -6.86 8.09
C ASN A 90 17.31 -7.10 6.84
N GLU A 91 16.13 -6.47 6.78
CA GLU A 91 15.06 -6.78 5.83
C GLU A 91 14.54 -5.51 5.14
N VAL A 92 14.03 -5.68 3.92
CA VAL A 92 13.22 -4.68 3.20
C VAL A 92 12.03 -5.37 2.56
N LEU A 93 10.86 -4.75 2.65
CA LEU A 93 9.66 -5.18 1.96
C LEU A 93 9.62 -4.56 0.56
N SER A 94 9.69 -5.36 -0.49
CA SER A 94 9.55 -4.87 -1.86
C SER A 94 8.17 -5.24 -2.40
N VAL A 95 7.32 -4.23 -2.58
CA VAL A 95 5.95 -4.37 -3.08
C VAL A 95 5.87 -3.90 -4.52
N THR A 96 5.43 -4.79 -5.41
CA THR A 96 5.19 -4.49 -6.82
C THR A 96 3.79 -4.94 -7.19
N VAL A 97 2.95 -4.00 -7.63
CA VAL A 97 1.56 -4.30 -8.02
C VAL A 97 1.33 -3.89 -9.47
N THR A 98 0.81 -4.82 -10.26
CA THR A 98 0.48 -4.59 -11.68
C THR A 98 -0.99 -4.77 -11.98
N ASN A 99 -1.44 -4.22 -13.11
CA ASN A 99 -2.76 -4.46 -13.68
C ASN A 99 -2.61 -4.65 -15.19
N ASN A 100 -2.14 -5.83 -15.58
CA ASN A 100 -1.80 -6.18 -16.95
C ASN A 100 -3.03 -6.55 -17.79
N SER A 101 -4.11 -7.00 -17.16
CA SER A 101 -5.34 -7.41 -17.85
C SER A 101 -6.42 -6.33 -17.89
N ASN A 102 -6.10 -5.10 -17.47
CA ASN A 102 -7.05 -3.99 -17.34
C ASN A 102 -8.28 -4.35 -16.48
N LYS A 103 -8.07 -5.07 -15.37
CA LYS A 103 -9.10 -5.29 -14.37
C LYS A 103 -9.63 -3.93 -13.90
N ASN A 104 -10.95 -3.86 -13.73
CA ASN A 104 -11.60 -2.66 -13.19
C ASN A 104 -11.10 -2.39 -11.77
N ILE A 105 -10.73 -1.14 -11.50
CA ILE A 105 -10.27 -0.69 -10.18
C ILE A 105 -11.45 0.06 -9.55
N ASP A 106 -12.10 -0.59 -8.59
CA ASP A 106 -13.19 -0.02 -7.79
C ASP A 106 -12.65 0.65 -6.51
N ASP A 107 -13.57 1.16 -5.69
CA ASP A 107 -13.26 1.89 -4.46
C ASP A 107 -12.45 1.03 -3.47
N ASP A 108 -12.74 -0.27 -3.34
CA ASP A 108 -12.02 -1.13 -2.40
C ASP A 108 -10.55 -1.27 -2.83
N TRP A 109 -10.28 -1.41 -4.15
CA TRP A 109 -8.91 -1.45 -4.66
C TRP A 109 -8.19 -0.11 -4.47
N LEU A 110 -8.89 1.00 -4.68
CA LEU A 110 -8.35 2.36 -4.47
C LEU A 110 -8.00 2.60 -3.00
N ASP A 111 -8.85 2.15 -2.08
CA ASP A 111 -8.62 2.23 -0.64
C ASP A 111 -7.40 1.39 -0.24
N PHE A 112 -7.29 0.18 -0.78
CA PHE A 112 -6.12 -0.69 -0.59
C PHE A 112 -4.82 -0.04 -1.08
N PHE A 113 -4.79 0.48 -2.31
CA PHE A 113 -3.60 1.16 -2.83
C PHE A 113 -3.26 2.41 -2.03
N SER A 114 -4.29 3.13 -1.57
CA SER A 114 -4.13 4.33 -0.74
C SER A 114 -3.48 3.99 0.59
N ILE A 115 -3.86 2.91 1.25
CA ILE A 115 -3.22 2.45 2.50
C ILE A 115 -1.75 2.06 2.27
N ILE A 116 -1.43 1.35 1.18
CA ILE A 116 -0.04 1.00 0.86
C ILE A 116 0.79 2.25 0.61
N LEU A 117 0.28 3.19 -0.20
CA LEU A 117 0.96 4.43 -0.54
C LEU A 117 1.13 5.33 0.68
N GLN A 118 0.07 5.47 1.48
CA GLN A 118 0.11 6.21 2.74
C GLN A 118 1.16 5.61 3.66
N THR A 119 1.15 4.29 3.85
CA THR A 119 2.13 3.61 4.71
C THR A 119 3.55 3.88 4.23
N TYR A 120 3.81 3.84 2.92
CA TYR A 120 5.14 4.12 2.37
C TYR A 120 5.65 5.53 2.72
N PHE A 121 4.78 6.55 2.60
CA PHE A 121 5.15 7.94 2.90
C PHE A 121 5.03 8.31 4.39
N ASP A 122 4.31 7.52 5.18
CA ASP A 122 4.05 7.80 6.59
C ASP A 122 5.27 7.50 7.48
N SER A 123 5.18 7.98 8.71
CA SER A 123 6.13 7.69 9.77
C SER A 123 5.41 7.48 11.09
N HIS A 124 5.94 6.57 11.92
CA HIS A 124 5.49 6.40 13.29
C HIS A 124 6.64 6.70 14.24
N LYS A 125 6.46 7.73 15.10
CA LYS A 125 7.52 8.28 15.95
C LYS A 125 8.72 8.69 15.08
N ASN A 126 9.87 8.04 15.26
CA ASN A 126 11.09 8.29 14.48
C ASN A 126 11.32 7.27 13.36
N ILE A 127 10.37 6.36 13.12
CA ILE A 127 10.47 5.31 12.10
C ILE A 127 9.83 5.83 10.81
N LYS A 128 10.62 6.01 9.76
CA LYS A 128 10.13 6.32 8.41
C LYS A 128 9.93 5.01 7.66
N TYR A 129 8.69 4.67 7.33
CA TYR A 129 8.35 3.36 6.79
C TYR A 129 8.95 3.11 5.40
N GLY A 130 9.01 4.14 4.55
CA GLY A 130 9.72 4.09 3.27
C GLY A 130 11.21 3.76 3.38
N ILE A 131 11.81 3.72 4.59
CA ILE A 131 13.18 3.19 4.76
C ILE A 131 13.22 1.65 4.65
N TYR A 132 12.12 0.99 5.00
CA TYR A 132 12.02 -0.47 5.09
C TYR A 132 11.11 -1.06 4.01
N MET A 133 10.69 -0.24 3.05
CA MET A 133 9.75 -0.61 2.01
C MET A 133 10.13 0.03 0.68
N ASP A 134 10.11 -0.76 -0.39
CA ASP A 134 10.14 -0.30 -1.78
C ASP A 134 8.74 -0.51 -2.39
N LEU A 135 8.28 0.45 -3.19
CA LEU A 135 6.93 0.42 -3.76
C LEU A 135 6.93 0.73 -5.26
N VAL A 136 6.32 -0.17 -6.03
CA VAL A 136 6.15 -0.03 -7.48
C VAL A 136 4.71 -0.33 -7.85
N PHE A 137 4.10 0.58 -8.60
CA PHE A 137 2.78 0.40 -9.20
C PHE A 137 2.88 0.44 -10.73
N SER A 138 2.09 -0.37 -11.42
CA SER A 138 1.90 -0.18 -12.87
C SER A 138 1.28 1.20 -13.13
N ARG A 139 1.59 1.76 -14.30
CA ARG A 139 1.07 3.07 -14.70
C ARG A 139 -0.46 3.15 -14.66
N SER A 140 -1.16 2.07 -15.03
CA SER A 140 -2.62 1.98 -15.00
C SER A 140 -3.19 2.20 -13.60
N ILE A 141 -2.57 1.63 -12.56
CA ILE A 141 -2.99 1.81 -11.17
C ILE A 141 -2.76 3.25 -10.74
N VAL A 142 -1.59 3.82 -11.03
CA VAL A 142 -1.27 5.21 -10.66
C VAL A 142 -2.23 6.20 -11.29
N ILE A 143 -2.62 6.02 -12.56
CA ILE A 143 -3.62 6.88 -13.22
C ILE A 143 -4.95 6.82 -12.48
N ASN A 144 -5.45 5.62 -12.16
CA ASN A 144 -6.72 5.46 -11.44
C ASN A 144 -6.67 6.12 -10.05
N MET A 145 -5.58 5.95 -9.31
CA MET A 145 -5.39 6.63 -8.02
C MET A 145 -5.39 8.16 -8.17
N MET A 146 -4.69 8.69 -9.19
CA MET A 146 -4.65 10.13 -9.44
C MET A 146 -6.02 10.68 -9.84
N ASP A 147 -6.75 10.00 -10.71
CA ASP A 147 -8.10 10.39 -11.12
C ASP A 147 -9.05 10.39 -9.92
N TYR A 148 -8.96 9.38 -9.05
CA TYR A 148 -9.71 9.33 -7.80
C TYR A 148 -9.36 10.48 -6.85
N PHE A 149 -8.07 10.76 -6.62
CA PHE A 149 -7.66 11.90 -5.79
C PHE A 149 -8.12 13.24 -6.37
N ILE A 150 -8.03 13.42 -7.69
CA ILE A 150 -8.53 14.63 -8.37
C ILE A 150 -10.04 14.75 -8.19
N PHE A 151 -10.78 13.65 -8.34
CA PHE A 151 -12.21 13.61 -8.09
C PHE A 151 -12.53 14.03 -6.65
N LEU A 152 -11.87 13.45 -5.64
CA LEU A 152 -12.08 13.79 -4.23
C LEU A 152 -11.74 15.26 -3.93
N ILE A 153 -10.66 15.81 -4.49
CA ILE A 153 -10.30 17.22 -4.31
C ILE A 153 -11.35 18.12 -4.96
N SER A 154 -11.81 17.76 -6.16
CA SER A 154 -12.85 18.49 -6.88
C SER A 154 -14.16 18.46 -6.09
N ASP A 155 -14.59 17.29 -5.64
CA ASP A 155 -15.80 17.11 -4.84
C ASP A 155 -15.71 17.91 -3.54
N TYR A 156 -14.61 17.78 -2.78
CA TYR A 156 -14.39 18.56 -1.56
C TYR A 156 -14.47 20.07 -1.78
N LYS A 157 -13.93 20.58 -2.89
CA LYS A 157 -13.99 22.02 -3.22
C LYS A 157 -15.36 22.49 -3.68
N ASN A 158 -16.12 21.62 -4.33
CA ASN A 158 -17.43 21.95 -4.91
C ASN A 158 -18.60 21.58 -3.99
N ARG A 159 -18.34 20.82 -2.91
CA ARG A 159 -19.35 20.49 -1.90
C ARG A 159 -19.83 21.78 -1.24
N PRO A 160 -21.16 21.98 -1.10
CA PRO A 160 -21.69 23.05 -0.28
C PRO A 160 -21.04 22.96 1.10
N LYS A 161 -20.40 24.04 1.53
CA LYS A 161 -19.92 24.12 2.90
C LYS A 161 -21.15 24.24 3.78
N ASP A 162 -21.22 23.45 4.84
CA ASP A 162 -22.29 23.61 5.81
C ASP A 162 -22.28 25.08 6.27
N GLU A 163 -23.40 25.77 6.09
CA GLU A 163 -23.52 27.14 6.55
C GLU A 163 -23.72 27.10 8.06
N LEU A 164 -23.03 27.97 8.79
CA LEU A 164 -23.27 28.16 10.21
C LEU A 164 -24.11 29.42 10.37
N ASP A 165 -25.13 29.38 11.23
CA ASP A 165 -25.87 30.58 11.62
C ASP A 165 -24.96 31.51 12.47
N ASP A 166 -25.44 32.73 12.75
CA ASP A 166 -24.72 33.70 13.60
C ASP A 166 -24.46 33.18 15.04
N SER A 167 -25.08 32.07 15.43
CA SER A 167 -24.92 31.41 16.73
C SER A 167 -23.99 30.20 16.69
N GLY A 168 -23.45 29.84 15.51
CA GLY A 168 -22.53 28.73 15.30
C GLY A 168 -23.20 27.36 15.14
N ASN A 169 -24.50 27.29 14.87
CA ASN A 169 -25.19 26.05 14.55
C ASN A 169 -25.20 25.80 13.03
N TYR A 170 -25.09 24.54 12.61
CA TYR A 170 -25.30 24.16 11.22
C TYR A 170 -26.72 24.52 10.75
N VAL A 171 -26.81 25.14 9.58
CA VAL A 171 -28.05 25.58 8.89
C VAL A 171 -28.51 24.54 7.88
#